data_AF-A8V5N7-F1
#
_entry.id   AF-A8V5N7-F1
#
_cell.length_a   1.000
_cell.length_b   1.000
_cell.length_c   1.000
_cell.angle_alpha   90.00
_cell.angle_beta   90.00
_cell.angle_gamma   90.00
#
_symmetry.space_group_name_H-M   'P 1'
#
loop_
_entity.id
_entity.type
_entity.pdbx_description
1 polymer ?
#
loop_
_entity_poly.entity_id
_entity_poly.type
_entity_poly.pdbx_seq_one_letter_code
_entity_poly.pdbx_strand_id
1 'polypeptide(L)' 'MKNSPSVFEEIKKVINEYKPKKIVVGLPITLKGEEGEQARKTRKFVEKLKEHIPDIQIVFEDERFTSQMAEKDYLKYLK' A
#
# COMPACT_ATOMS: atom_id res chain seq x y z
N MET A 1 -5.56 2.84 -15.08
CA MET A 1 -5.37 1.81 -14.03
C MET A 1 -6.67 1.01 -13.92
N LYS A 2 -6.68 -0.23 -14.42
CA LYS A 2 -7.88 -1.08 -14.43
C LYS A 2 -8.03 -1.72 -13.04
N ASN A 3 -8.76 -1.08 -12.14
CA ASN A 3 -9.27 -1.76 -10.94
C ASN A 3 -10.47 -2.62 -11.38
N SER A 4 -10.18 -3.78 -11.96
CA SER A 4 -11.20 -4.78 -12.23
C SER A 4 -11.73 -5.32 -10.90
N PRO A 5 -13.00 -5.76 -10.81
CA PRO A 5 -13.53 -6.46 -9.64
C PRO A 5 -12.67 -7.65 -9.17
N SER A 6 -11.76 -8.14 -10.03
CA SER A 6 -10.80 -9.20 -9.73
C SER A 6 -9.76 -8.83 -8.67
N VAL A 7 -9.38 -7.56 -8.50
CA VAL A 7 -8.24 -7.24 -7.62
C VAL A 7 -8.52 -7.53 -6.15
N PHE A 8 -9.74 -7.24 -5.67
CA PHE A 8 -10.12 -7.54 -4.29
C PHE A 8 -10.24 -9.05 -4.07
N GLU A 9 -10.75 -9.78 -5.06
CA GLU A 9 -10.83 -11.25 -5.03
C GLU A 9 -9.46 -11.91 -5.06
N GLU A 10 -8.51 -11.38 -5.84
CA GLU A 10 -7.13 -11.83 -5.86
C GLU A 10 -6.44 -11.60 -4.52
N ILE A 11 -6.59 -10.40 -3.93
CA ILE A 11 -6.07 -10.11 -2.60
C ILE A 11 -6.69 -11.03 -1.55
N LYS A 12 -8.00 -11.28 -1.62
CA LYS A 12 -8.71 -12.19 -0.72
C LYS A 12 -8.20 -13.63 -0.85
N LYS A 13 -7.90 -14.11 -2.06
CA LYS A 13 -7.27 -15.42 -2.27
C LYS A 13 -5.93 -15.52 -1.56
N VAL A 14 -5.05 -14.53 -1.74
CA VAL A 14 -3.74 -14.49 -1.07
C VAL A 14 -3.91 -14.46 0.46
N ILE A 15 -4.84 -13.67 0.97
CA ILE A 15 -5.14 -13.63 2.41
C ILE A 15 -5.61 -14.99 2.93
N ASN A 16 -6.49 -15.67 2.20
CA ASN A 16 -6.99 -16.98 2.62
C ASN A 16 -5.89 -18.06 2.58
N GLU A 17 -4.97 -17.96 1.63
CA GLU A 17 -3.84 -18.86 1.47
C GLU A 17 -2.81 -18.68 2.58
N TYR A 18 -2.35 -17.45 2.82
CA TYR A 18 -1.25 -17.17 3.75
C TYR A 18 -1.71 -16.81 5.16
N LYS A 19 -2.99 -16.51 5.37
CA LYS A 19 -3.61 -16.13 6.64
C LYS A 19 -2.79 -15.09 7.43
N PRO A 20 -2.46 -13.94 6.82
CA PRO A 20 -1.66 -12.93 7.48
C PRO A 20 -2.41 -12.31 8.66
N LYS A 21 -1.67 -11.97 9.73
CA LYS A 21 -2.24 -11.28 10.91
C LYS A 21 -2.52 -9.79 10.66
N LYS A 22 -1.79 -9.17 9.72
CA LYS A 22 -1.92 -7.75 9.38
C LYS A 22 -1.51 -7.49 7.93
N ILE A 23 -2.07 -6.43 7.36
CA ILE A 23 -1.66 -5.86 6.06
C ILE A 23 -1.06 -4.49 6.32
N VAL A 24 0.08 -4.23 5.70
CA VAL A 24 0.74 -2.92 5.71
C VAL A 24 0.49 -2.25 4.36
N VAL A 25 0.00 -1.02 4.36
CA VAL A 25 -0.22 -0.24 3.14
C VAL A 25 0.58 1.05 3.22
N GLY A 26 1.46 1.27 2.25
CA GLY A 26 2.20 2.51 2.11
C GLY A 26 1.28 3.72 1.89
N LEU A 27 1.47 4.77 2.68
CA LEU A 27 0.85 6.08 2.47
C LEU A 27 1.90 7.09 2.02
N PRO A 28 1.86 7.52 0.74
CA PRO A 28 2.74 8.58 0.25
C PRO A 28 2.25 9.92 0.80
N ILE A 29 2.75 10.29 1.98
CA ILE A 29 2.52 11.62 2.55
C ILE A 29 3.51 12.62 1.95
N THR A 30 3.06 13.85 1.74
CA THR A 30 3.93 14.90 1.23
C THR A 30 4.95 15.32 2.29
N LEU A 31 6.02 16.02 1.87
CA LEU A 31 7.07 16.53 2.77
C LEU A 31 6.53 17.47 3.87
N LYS A 32 5.35 18.06 3.67
CA LYS A 32 4.66 18.90 4.66
C LYS A 32 3.80 18.10 5.65
N GLY A 33 3.79 16.76 5.55
CA GLY A 33 2.90 15.89 6.32
C GLY A 33 1.46 15.89 5.81
N GLU A 34 1.18 16.56 4.69
CA GLU A 34 -0.15 16.63 4.10
C GLU A 34 -0.39 15.46 3.15
N GLU A 35 -1.62 14.96 3.09
CA GLU A 35 -2.00 13.93 2.15
C GLU A 35 -2.18 14.49 0.74
N GLY A 36 -1.33 14.04 -0.19
CA GLY A 36 -1.51 14.31 -1.61
C GLY A 36 -2.72 13.57 -2.20
N GLU A 37 -3.00 13.84 -3.48
CA GLU A 37 -4.06 13.14 -4.22
C GLU A 37 -3.87 11.61 -4.22
N GLN A 38 -2.62 11.15 -4.26
CA GLN A 38 -2.28 9.73 -4.22
C GLN A 38 -2.60 9.09 -2.87
N ALA A 39 -2.26 9.74 -1.75
CA ALA A 39 -2.63 9.28 -0.41
C ALA A 39 -4.16 9.13 -0.27
N ARG A 40 -4.93 10.09 -0.80
CA ARG A 40 -6.40 10.00 -0.83
C ARG A 40 -6.91 8.83 -1.66
N LYS A 41 -6.31 8.56 -2.82
CA LYS A 41 -6.65 7.40 -3.66
C LYS A 41 -6.33 6.09 -2.92
N THR A 42 -5.18 6.00 -2.26
CA THR A 42 -4.80 4.84 -1.44
C THR A 42 -5.78 4.62 -0.30
N ARG A 43 -6.16 5.66 0.45
CA ARG A 43 -7.19 5.54 1.50
C ARG A 43 -8.50 5.00 0.94
N LYS A 44 -9.01 5.57 -0.16
CA LYS A 44 -10.25 5.09 -0.80
C LYS A 44 -10.17 3.63 -1.22
N PHE A 45 -9.01 3.18 -1.70
CA PHE A 45 -8.78 1.77 -2.03
C PHE A 45 -8.82 0.89 -0.78
N VAL A 46 -8.14 1.31 0.30
CA VAL A 46 -8.12 0.56 1.57
C VAL A 46 -9.51 0.47 2.20
N GLU A 47 -10.31 1.54 2.15
CA GLU A 47 -11.69 1.48 2.66
C GLU A 47 -12.53 0.44 1.91
N LYS A 48 -12.43 0.39 0.57
CA LYS A 48 -13.08 -0.67 -0.22
C LYS A 48 -12.52 -2.05 0.10
N LEU A 49 -11.21 -2.16 0.34
CA LEU A 49 -10.60 -3.44 0.70
C LEU A 49 -11.14 -3.94 2.04
N LYS A 50 -11.28 -3.08 3.06
CA LYS A 50 -11.87 -3.44 4.36
C LYS A 50 -13.28 -3.99 4.25
N GLU A 51 -14.10 -3.48 3.34
CA GLU A 51 -15.44 -4.02 3.08
C GLU A 51 -15.40 -5.48 2.60
N HIS A 52 -14.32 -5.90 1.92
CA HIS A 52 -14.16 -7.26 1.40
C HIS A 52 -13.42 -8.20 2.39
N ILE A 53 -12.64 -7.65 3.31
CA ILE A 53 -11.81 -8.39 4.29
C ILE A 53 -11.88 -7.74 5.70
N PRO A 54 -13.06 -7.75 6.35
CA PRO A 54 -13.28 -7.02 7.61
C PRO A 54 -12.43 -7.52 8.79
N ASP A 55 -12.00 -8.79 8.75
CA ASP A 55 -11.37 -9.46 9.89
C ASP A 55 -9.85 -9.22 9.99
N ILE A 56 -9.25 -8.51 9.03
CA ILE A 56 -7.81 -8.26 9.01
C ILE A 56 -7.48 -6.82 9.41
N GLN A 57 -6.48 -6.70 10.29
CA GLN A 57 -5.93 -5.41 10.66
C GLN A 57 -5.12 -4.83 9.50
N ILE A 58 -5.54 -3.68 8.96
CA ILE A 58 -4.80 -2.91 7.96
C ILE A 58 -4.17 -1.70 8.64
N VAL A 59 -2.84 -1.58 8.54
CA VAL A 59 -2.07 -0.45 9.07
C VAL A 59 -1.44 0.34 7.92
N PHE A 60 -1.39 1.65 8.07
CA PHE A 60 -0.68 2.49 7.11
C PHE A 60 0.74 2.76 7.57
N GLU A 61 1.69 2.68 6.65
CA GLU A 61 3.10 2.96 6.91
C GLU A 61 3.60 4.07 5.98
N ASP A 62 4.46 4.92 6.52
CA ASP A 62 4.92 6.14 5.87
C ASP A 62 6.16 5.86 5.01
N GLU A 63 6.02 5.96 3.70
CA GLU A 63 7.06 5.59 2.73
C GLU A 63 8.08 6.70 2.43
N ARG A 64 8.12 7.79 3.20
CA ARG A 64 8.94 9.01 2.93
C ARG A 64 10.42 8.78 2.61
N PHE A 65 11.01 7.63 2.96
CA PHE A 65 12.44 7.39 2.79
C PHE A 65 12.81 6.20 1.91
N THR A 66 11.87 5.38 1.43
CA THR A 66 12.23 4.13 0.75
C THR A 66 12.52 4.32 -0.72
N SER A 67 11.79 5.18 -1.43
CA SER A 67 12.00 5.37 -2.88
C SER A 67 13.27 6.15 -3.22
N GLN A 68 13.56 7.26 -2.51
CA GLN A 68 14.79 8.05 -2.74
C GLN A 68 16.05 7.31 -2.26
N MET A 69 15.98 6.53 -1.18
CA MET A 69 17.13 5.71 -0.75
C MET A 69 17.34 4.53 -1.69
N ALA A 70 16.28 3.86 -2.16
CA ALA A 70 16.41 2.75 -3.12
C ALA A 70 17.03 3.21 -4.45
N GLU A 71 16.65 4.39 -4.97
CA GLU A 71 17.28 4.96 -6.17
C GLU A 71 18.75 5.34 -5.92
N LYS A 72 19.04 5.99 -4.80
CA LYS A 72 20.40 6.42 -4.46
C LYS A 72 21.34 5.25 -4.17
N ASP A 73 20.86 4.21 -3.51
CA ASP A 73 21.61 2.97 -3.27
C ASP A 73 21.82 2.20 -4.57
N TYR A 74 20.80 2.07 -5.42
CA TYR A 74 20.94 1.45 -6.74
C TYR A 74 22.01 2.15 -7.61
N LEU A 75 22.02 3.49 -7.64
CA LEU A 75 23.04 4.26 -8.36
C LEU A 75 24.44 4.16 -7.72
N LYS A 76 24.54 3.86 -6.42
CA LYS A 76 25.81 3.63 -5.73
C LYS A 76 26.42 2.27 -6.06
N TYR A 77 25.61 1.25 -6.33
CA TYR A 77 26.07 -0.07 -6.79
C TYR A 77 26.51 -0.10 -8.26
N LEU A 78 26.15 0.91 -9.05
CA LEU A 78 26.54 1.07 -10.46
C LEU A 78 27.80 1.92 -10.67
N LYS A 79 28.50 2.31 -9.59
CA LYS A 79 29.79 3.01 -9.64
C LYS A 79 30.93 2.12 -9.20
#